data_AF-B7KK79-F1
#
_entry.id   AF-B7KK79-F1
#
_cell.length_a   1.000
_cell.length_b   1.000
_cell.length_c   1.000
_cell.angle_alpha   90.00
_cell.angle_beta   90.00
_cell.angle_gamma   90.00
#
_symmetry.space_group_name_H-M   'P 1'
#
loop_
_entity.id
_entity.type
_entity.pdbx_description
1 polymer ?
#
loop_
_entity_poly.entity_id
_entity_poly.type
_entity_poly.pdbx_seq_one_letter_code
_entity_poly.pdbx_strand_id
1 'polypeptide(L)'
;MKKSDQNPKINSNSIDKTLFLYPLKSYRGEFSPKNLIFNANLQEFAQRVSFMVGLHTNGKLSSEETYAKIAQLWLELKHSQESTEIDSME
;
A
#
# COMPACT_ATOMS: atom_id res chain seq x y z
N MET A 1 -13.89 -38.57 -2.17
CA MET A 1 -14.08 -37.41 -1.27
C MET A 1 -13.68 -36.16 -2.03
N LYS A 2 -14.56 -35.15 -2.13
CA LYS A 2 -14.33 -33.91 -2.89
C LYS A 2 -13.28 -33.04 -2.19
N LYS A 3 -12.36 -32.49 -2.97
CA LYS A 3 -11.40 -31.45 -2.57
C LYS A 3 -12.14 -30.17 -2.19
N SER A 4 -11.70 -29.49 -1.15
CA SER A 4 -12.02 -28.08 -0.91
C SER A 4 -10.78 -27.36 -0.40
N ASP A 5 -9.81 -27.20 -1.31
CA ASP A 5 -8.79 -26.16 -1.18
C ASP A 5 -9.48 -24.82 -1.46
N GLN A 6 -9.98 -24.15 -0.41
CA GLN A 6 -10.34 -22.74 -0.52
C GLN A 6 -9.06 -21.91 -0.47
N ASN A 7 -8.34 -21.90 -1.59
CA ASN A 7 -7.29 -20.92 -1.84
C ASN A 7 -7.99 -19.57 -2.13
N PRO A 8 -7.70 -18.47 -1.40
CA PRO A 8 -8.29 -17.18 -1.71
C PRO A 8 -7.90 -16.80 -3.14
N LYS A 9 -8.89 -16.64 -4.01
CA LYS A 9 -8.69 -16.13 -5.37
C LYS A 9 -8.28 -14.66 -5.26
N ILE A 10 -6.98 -14.42 -5.09
CA ILE A 10 -6.39 -13.10 -5.25
C ILE A 10 -6.57 -12.73 -6.73
N ASN A 11 -7.34 -11.68 -6.98
CA ASN A 11 -7.62 -11.18 -8.32
C ASN A 11 -6.33 -10.58 -8.90
N SER A 12 -5.65 -11.32 -9.79
CA SER A 12 -4.38 -10.91 -10.41
C SER A 12 -4.46 -9.53 -11.08
N ASN A 13 -5.63 -9.17 -11.62
CA ASN A 13 -5.82 -7.93 -12.37
C ASN A 13 -5.71 -6.65 -11.53
N SER A 14 -5.92 -6.70 -10.21
CA SER A 14 -5.80 -5.51 -9.36
C SER A 14 -4.35 -5.25 -8.98
N ILE A 15 -3.58 -6.30 -8.70
CA ILE A 15 -2.15 -6.20 -8.36
C ILE A 15 -1.37 -5.61 -9.54
N ASP A 16 -1.64 -6.07 -10.76
CA ASP A 16 -0.96 -5.59 -11.97
C ASP A 16 -1.16 -4.07 -12.20
N LYS A 17 -2.38 -3.58 -11.96
CA LYS A 17 -2.69 -2.14 -12.10
C LYS A 17 -2.02 -1.31 -11.00
N THR A 18 -2.05 -1.79 -9.76
CA THR A 18 -1.41 -1.10 -8.64
C THR A 18 0.10 -1.01 -8.87
N LEU A 19 0.74 -2.10 -9.28
CA LEU A 19 2.19 -2.12 -9.59
C LEU A 19 2.54 -1.24 -10.80
N PHE A 20 1.66 -1.13 -11.79
CA PHE A 20 1.86 -0.24 -12.93
C PHE A 20 1.79 1.24 -12.53
N LEU A 21 0.79 1.63 -11.74
CA LEU A 21 0.60 3.01 -11.30
C LEU A 21 1.58 3.41 -10.19
N TYR A 22 2.00 2.44 -9.37
CA TYR A 22 2.80 2.62 -8.17
C TYR A 22 3.99 1.63 -8.18
N PRO A 23 5.02 1.90 -8.99
CA PRO A 23 6.13 0.96 -9.19
C PRO A 23 7.05 0.92 -7.97
N LEU A 24 7.23 -0.27 -7.39
CA LEU A 24 8.14 -0.46 -6.26
C LEU A 24 9.61 -0.38 -6.68
N LYS A 25 10.42 0.25 -5.84
CA LYS A 25 11.89 0.24 -5.89
C LYS A 25 12.42 -0.83 -4.94
N SER A 26 13.55 -1.41 -5.32
CA SER A 26 14.26 -2.37 -4.48
C SER A 26 14.64 -1.73 -3.14
N TYR A 27 14.34 -2.43 -2.05
CA TYR A 27 14.75 -2.04 -0.71
C TYR A 27 16.26 -2.21 -0.55
N ARG A 28 16.92 -1.22 0.07
CA ARG A 28 18.38 -1.22 0.31
C ARG A 28 18.76 -1.15 1.79
N GLY A 29 17.77 -1.28 2.68
CA GLY A 29 18.00 -1.32 4.13
C GLY A 29 18.26 -2.74 4.63
N GLU A 30 18.27 -2.90 5.95
CA GLU A 30 18.50 -4.20 6.60
C GLU A 30 17.42 -5.21 6.22
N PHE A 31 17.85 -6.35 5.67
CA PHE A 31 16.94 -7.39 5.23
C PHE A 31 16.20 -8.02 6.42
N SER A 32 14.88 -7.84 6.44
CA SER A 32 13.94 -8.67 7.18
C SER A 32 12.61 -8.68 6.42
N PRO A 33 11.80 -9.74 6.52
CA PRO A 33 10.46 -9.77 5.92
C PRO A 33 9.62 -8.56 6.35
N LYS A 34 9.68 -8.19 7.64
CA LYS A 34 9.04 -7.00 8.21
C LYS A 34 9.47 -5.72 7.51
N ASN A 35 10.79 -5.50 7.39
CA ASN A 35 11.31 -4.29 6.76
C ASN A 35 10.95 -4.22 5.27
N LEU A 36 10.94 -5.35 4.57
CA LEU A 36 10.54 -5.42 3.16
C LEU A 36 9.07 -5.07 2.96
N ILE A 37 8.18 -5.68 3.75
CA ILE A 37 6.74 -5.44 3.70
C ILE A 37 6.43 -3.99 4.05
N PHE A 38 6.95 -3.50 5.18
CA PHE A 38 6.72 -2.11 5.59
C PHE A 38 7.27 -1.11 4.57
N ASN A 39 8.46 -1.36 4.00
CA ASN A 39 9.00 -0.54 2.93
C ASN A 39 8.12 -0.55 1.67
N ALA A 40 7.52 -1.69 1.29
CA ALA A 40 6.59 -1.72 0.17
C ALA A 40 5.35 -0.85 0.43
N ASN A 41 4.76 -0.95 1.63
CA ASN A 41 3.61 -0.13 2.04
C ASN A 41 3.96 1.37 2.07
N LEU A 42 5.15 1.71 2.58
CA LEU A 42 5.64 3.08 2.63
C LEU A 42 5.84 3.66 1.22
N GLN A 43 6.34 2.85 0.28
CA GLN A 43 6.49 3.26 -1.12
C GLN A 43 5.14 3.46 -1.80
N GLU A 44 4.18 2.55 -1.61
CA GLU A 44 2.82 2.72 -2.15
C GLU A 44 2.18 4.00 -1.59
N PHE A 45 2.29 4.25 -0.28
CA PHE A 45 1.82 5.47 0.37
C PHE A 45 2.38 6.73 -0.32
N ALA A 46 3.71 6.81 -0.45
CA ALA A 46 4.38 7.97 -1.04
C ALA A 46 3.93 8.24 -2.48
N GLN A 47 3.73 7.17 -3.26
CA GLN A 47 3.29 7.28 -4.64
C GLN A 47 1.82 7.69 -4.77
N ARG A 48 0.93 7.12 -3.94
CA ARG A 48 -0.48 7.51 -3.88
C ARG A 48 -0.64 8.97 -3.45
N VAL A 49 0.12 9.42 -2.46
CA VAL A 49 0.14 10.85 -2.05
C VAL A 49 0.58 11.74 -3.21
N SER A 50 1.67 11.39 -3.89
CA SER A 50 2.18 12.15 -5.03
C SER A 50 1.13 12.25 -6.15
N PHE A 51 0.42 11.15 -6.43
CA PHE A 51 -0.65 11.14 -7.42
C PHE A 51 -1.84 12.02 -7.00
N MET A 52 -2.27 11.96 -5.74
CA MET A 52 -3.36 12.82 -5.22
C MET A 52 -3.01 14.31 -5.32
N VAL A 53 -1.78 14.69 -4.95
CA VAL A 53 -1.32 16.08 -5.09
C VAL A 53 -1.24 16.49 -6.56
N GLY A 54 -0.82 15.59 -7.46
CA GLY A 54 -0.86 15.82 -8.91
C GLY A 54 -2.27 16.06 -9.44
N LEU A 55 -3.26 15.30 -8.95
CA LEU A 55 -4.67 15.53 -9.30
C LEU A 55 -5.20 16.85 -8.76
N HIS A 56 -4.84 17.20 -7.53
CA HIS A 56 -5.22 18.48 -6.92
C HIS A 56 -4.68 19.67 -7.71
N THR A 57 -3.38 19.65 -8.03
CA THR A 57 -2.71 20.72 -8.77
C THR A 57 -3.26 20.87 -10.19
N ASN A 58 -3.75 19.78 -10.80
CA ASN A 58 -4.48 19.80 -12.07
C ASN A 58 -5.97 20.13 -11.94
N GLY A 59 -6.44 20.55 -10.75
CA GLY A 59 -7.82 20.95 -10.49
C GLY A 59 -8.85 19.82 -10.51
N LYS A 60 -8.41 18.55 -10.43
CA LYS A 60 -9.28 17.37 -10.45
C LYS A 60 -9.79 16.96 -9.07
N LEU A 61 -9.13 17.44 -8.02
CA LEU A 61 -9.53 17.26 -6.63
C LEU A 61 -9.44 18.60 -5.90
N SER A 62 -10.39 18.87 -5.01
CA SER A 62 -10.28 20.00 -4.08
C SER A 62 -9.19 19.76 -3.05
N SER A 63 -8.73 20.84 -2.40
CA SER A 63 -7.75 20.73 -1.30
C SER A 63 -8.30 19.91 -0.14
N GLU A 64 -9.58 20.06 0.19
CA GLU A 64 -10.23 19.34 1.29
C GLU A 64 -10.32 17.83 0.99
N GLU A 65 -10.77 17.45 -0.20
CA GLU A 65 -10.81 16.04 -0.61
C GLU A 65 -9.42 15.41 -0.67
N THR A 66 -8.43 16.17 -1.14
CA THR A 66 -7.03 15.71 -1.21
C THR A 66 -6.48 15.47 0.19
N TYR A 67 -6.71 16.42 1.10
CA TYR A 67 -6.29 16.29 2.50
C TYR A 67 -6.94 15.08 3.18
N ALA A 68 -8.27 14.92 3.05
CA ALA A 68 -9.00 13.81 3.65
C ALA A 68 -8.48 12.45 3.14
N LYS A 69 -8.22 12.33 1.83
CA LYS A 69 -7.66 11.11 1.24
C LYS A 69 -6.25 10.82 1.74
N ILE A 70 -5.38 11.83 1.83
CA ILE A 70 -4.01 11.66 2.37
C ILE A 70 -4.05 11.24 3.85
N ALA A 71 -4.95 11.83 4.64
CA ALA A 71 -5.13 11.44 6.04
C ALA A 71 -5.57 9.96 6.17
N GLN A 72 -6.47 9.50 5.30
CA GLN A 72 -6.86 8.09 5.26
C GLN A 72 -5.69 7.17 4.89
N LEU A 73 -4.89 7.54 3.87
CA LEU A 73 -3.69 6.79 3.48
C LEU A 73 -2.68 6.69 4.64
N TRP A 74 -2.56 7.74 5.44
CA TRP A 74 -1.70 7.73 6.61
C TRP A 74 -2.19 6.75 7.70
N LEU A 75 -3.51 6.68 7.92
CA LEU A 75 -4.09 5.69 8.83
C LEU A 75 -3.84 4.27 8.34
N GLU A 76 -4.01 4.00 7.04
CA GLU A 76 -3.71 2.70 6.41
C GLU A 76 -2.24 2.31 6.62
N LEU A 77 -1.31 3.24 6.39
CA LEU A 77 0.12 3.00 6.60
C LEU A 77 0.44 2.65 8.06
N LYS A 78 -0.11 3.42 9.02
CA LYS A 78 0.09 3.15 10.45
C LYS A 78 -0.41 1.76 10.84
N HIS A 79 -1.60 1.38 10.40
CA HIS A 79 -2.13 0.04 10.68
C HIS A 79 -1.25 -1.06 10.09
N SER A 80 -0.68 -0.84 8.91
CA SER A 80 0.25 -1.80 8.30
C SER A 80 1.56 -1.96 9.08
N GLN A 81 2.00 -0.90 9.79
CA GLN A 81 3.17 -0.97 10.67
C GLN A 81 2.86 -1.82 11.91
N GLU A 82 1.72 -1.55 12.55
CA GLU A 82 1.25 -2.23 13.76
C GLU A 82 0.98 -3.72 13.51
N SER A 83 0.34 -4.07 12.39
CA SER A 83 0.10 -5.49 12.04
C SER A 83 1.39 -6.27 11.84
N THR A 84 2.44 -5.60 11.33
CA THR A 84 3.76 -6.22 11.13
C THR A 84 4.55 -6.36 12.45
N GLU A 85 4.10 -5.73 13.54
CA GLU A 85 4.65 -5.94 14.90
C GLU A 85 4.00 -7.15 15.59
N ILE A 86 2.71 -7.39 15.36
CA ILE A 86 1.95 -8.46 16.01
C ILE A 86 2.34 -9.84 15.47
N ASP A 87 2.57 -9.98 14.16
CA ASP A 87 3.00 -11.24 13.51
C ASP A 87 4.41 -11.72 13.91
N SER A 88 5.17 -10.92 14.67
CA SER A 88 6.51 -11.28 15.16
C SER A 88 6.53 -11.81 16.60
N MET A 89 5.36 -12.06 17.20
CA MET A 89 5.21 -12.55 18.58
C MET A 89 4.60 -13.96 18.71
N GLU A 90 4.45 -14.70 17.60
CA GLU A 90 4.01 -16.11 17.55
C GLU A 90 5.11 -17.01 16.97
#